data_AF-A0A1J4TRE1-F1
#
_entry.id   AF-A0A1J4TRE1-F1
#
_cell.length_a   1.000
_cell.length_b   1.000
_cell.length_c   1.000
_cell.angle_alpha   90.00
_cell.angle_beta   90.00
_cell.angle_gamma   90.00
#
_symmetry.space_group_name_H-M   'P 1'
#
loop_
_entity.id
_entity.type
_entity.pdbx_description
1 polymer ?
#
loop_
_entity_poly.entity_id
_entity_poly.type
_entity_poly.pdbx_seq_one_letter_code
_entity_poly.pdbx_strand_id
1 'polypeptide(L)'
;MAEKDMVISHTKALLAYFTVKDTEDYRSIYDTIKELRELSFSSDVAKNKLLKLIYSENINTKMHSAESLSFTKSFPEEVIPVFQAFLEVAREQDKVDEMDGWLRLCLGSIARYEDKAMLAEKNVWEYLYTQKNVNLILYAIEALSKIAKVSTASWTILCLMCHHEDETIRNFSKDLMKSDEFKLYMNKSDFNFLNN
;
A
#
# COMPACT_ATOMS: atom_id res chain seq x y z
N MET A 1 16.33 14.85 -1.08
CA MET A 1 16.18 14.35 0.31
C MET A 1 16.30 12.84 0.23
N ALA A 2 17.03 12.17 1.13
CA ALA A 2 17.12 10.72 1.06
C ALA A 2 15.77 10.09 1.45
N GLU A 3 15.41 8.94 0.89
CA GLU A 3 14.13 8.23 1.17
C GLU A 3 13.86 8.08 2.68
N LYS A 4 14.89 7.67 3.44
CA LYS A 4 14.81 7.54 4.89
C LYS A 4 14.40 8.85 5.58
N ASP A 5 14.85 9.98 5.06
CA ASP A 5 14.48 11.30 5.58
C ASP A 5 13.01 11.62 5.26
N MET A 6 12.49 11.16 4.12
CA MET A 6 11.08 11.28 3.75
C MET A 6 10.19 10.46 4.69
N VAL A 7 10.51 9.19 4.91
CA VAL A 7 9.75 8.33 5.83
C VAL A 7 9.73 8.95 7.23
N ILE A 8 10.87 9.41 7.74
CA ILE A 8 10.96 10.09 9.04
C ILE A 8 10.10 11.36 9.06
N SER A 9 10.13 12.16 8.00
CA SER A 9 9.34 13.39 7.89
C SER A 9 7.83 13.11 7.92
N HIS A 10 7.37 12.15 7.10
CA HIS A 10 5.96 11.74 7.06
C HIS A 10 5.51 11.12 8.39
N THR A 11 6.36 10.30 9.01
CA THR A 11 6.11 9.69 10.33
C THR A 11 5.91 10.76 11.40
N LYS A 12 6.78 11.78 11.46
CA LYS A 12 6.62 12.90 12.41
C LYS A 12 5.30 13.65 12.20
N ALA A 13 4.93 13.91 10.95
CA ALA A 13 3.67 14.58 10.63
C ALA A 13 2.45 13.74 11.04
N LEU A 14 2.48 12.43 10.80
CA LEU A 14 1.43 11.50 11.19
C LEU A 14 1.30 11.40 12.71
N LEU A 15 2.41 11.29 13.44
CA LEU A 15 2.40 11.27 14.90
C LEU A 15 1.80 12.57 15.47
N ALA A 16 2.18 13.73 14.92
CA ALA A 16 1.59 15.01 15.33
C ALA A 16 0.08 15.04 15.08
N TYR A 17 -0.38 14.58 13.91
CA TYR A 17 -1.80 14.47 13.59
C TYR A 17 -2.55 13.57 14.59
N PHE A 18 -2.00 12.43 14.97
CA PHE A 18 -2.66 11.55 15.96
C PHE A 18 -2.74 12.14 17.37
N THR A 19 -2.01 13.22 17.66
CA THR A 19 -2.08 13.96 18.94
C THR A 19 -3.05 15.14 18.91
N VAL A 20 -3.47 15.61 17.73
CA VAL A 20 -4.33 16.79 17.58
C VAL A 20 -5.59 16.41 16.79
N LYS A 21 -6.79 16.62 17.37
CA LYS A 21 -8.04 16.42 16.63
C LYS A 21 -8.15 17.50 15.56
N ASP A 22 -7.94 17.11 14.31
CA ASP A 22 -8.06 18.02 13.19
C ASP A 22 -9.53 18.35 12.89
N THR A 23 -9.80 19.62 12.60
CA THR A 23 -11.16 20.21 12.48
C THR A 23 -11.48 20.73 11.08
N GLU A 24 -10.72 20.37 10.05
CA GLU A 24 -10.98 20.83 8.68
C GLU A 24 -12.10 20.06 7.97
N ASP A 25 -12.78 20.75 7.03
CA ASP A 25 -13.86 20.21 6.19
C ASP A 25 -13.31 19.22 5.15
N TYR A 26 -13.14 17.98 5.61
CA TYR A 26 -12.61 16.84 4.86
C TYR A 26 -13.30 16.61 3.51
N ARG A 27 -14.59 16.91 3.37
CA ARG A 27 -15.36 16.60 2.15
C ARG A 27 -14.89 17.41 0.95
N SER A 28 -14.71 18.72 1.12
CA SER A 28 -14.29 19.60 0.02
C SER A 28 -12.90 19.25 -0.52
N ILE A 29 -11.98 18.87 0.38
CA ILE A 29 -10.63 18.42 0.03
C ILE A 29 -10.68 17.11 -0.75
N TYR A 30 -11.47 16.14 -0.28
CA TYR A 30 -11.61 14.85 -0.94
C TYR A 30 -12.17 14.98 -2.37
N ASP A 31 -13.23 15.77 -2.56
CA ASP A 31 -13.84 15.99 -3.87
C ASP A 31 -12.86 16.64 -4.85
N THR A 32 -12.06 17.60 -4.37
CA THR A 32 -11.01 18.26 -5.16
C THR A 32 -9.93 17.27 -5.60
N ILE A 33 -9.46 16.41 -4.68
CA ILE A 33 -8.44 15.39 -5.00
C ILE A 33 -8.98 14.38 -6.00
N LYS A 34 -10.25 13.98 -5.85
CA LYS A 34 -10.92 13.07 -6.78
C LYS A 34 -10.99 13.65 -8.20
N GLU A 35 -11.35 14.92 -8.34
CA GLU A 35 -11.35 15.61 -9.64
C GLU A 35 -9.94 15.70 -10.24
N LEU A 36 -8.94 16.05 -9.42
CA LEU A 36 -7.54 16.07 -9.84
C LEU A 36 -7.05 14.70 -10.32
N ARG A 37 -7.49 13.60 -9.67
CA ARG A 37 -7.20 12.24 -10.13
C ARG A 37 -7.76 11.99 -11.52
N GLU A 38 -9.02 12.32 -11.77
CA GLU A 38 -9.65 12.14 -13.08
C GLU A 38 -8.92 12.94 -14.16
N LEU A 39 -8.56 14.20 -13.87
CA LEU A 39 -7.81 15.05 -14.80
C LEU A 39 -6.36 14.59 -15.03
N SER A 40 -5.75 13.96 -14.02
CA SER A 40 -4.34 13.56 -14.09
C SER A 40 -4.04 12.46 -15.11
N PHE A 41 -5.06 11.72 -15.57
CA PHE A 41 -4.89 10.77 -16.68
C PHE A 41 -4.56 11.45 -18.02
N SER A 42 -4.92 12.72 -18.17
CA SER A 42 -4.71 13.50 -19.41
C SER A 42 -3.97 14.82 -19.21
N SER A 43 -3.55 15.15 -17.98
CA SER A 43 -2.93 16.45 -17.66
C SER A 43 -1.78 16.32 -16.68
N ASP A 44 -0.57 16.62 -17.15
CA ASP A 44 0.63 16.71 -16.31
C ASP A 44 0.51 17.82 -15.27
N VAL A 45 -0.29 18.87 -15.53
CA VAL A 45 -0.54 19.94 -14.55
C VAL A 45 -1.30 19.39 -13.35
N ALA A 46 -2.35 18.59 -13.58
CA ALA A 46 -3.14 17.98 -12.51
C ALA A 46 -2.30 16.96 -11.72
N LYS A 47 -1.50 16.14 -12.42
CA LYS A 47 -0.55 15.23 -11.80
C LYS A 47 0.49 15.95 -10.94
N ASN A 48 1.10 17.01 -11.45
CA ASN A 48 2.05 17.85 -10.69
C ASN A 48 1.38 18.53 -9.49
N LYS A 49 0.09 18.84 -9.57
CA LYS A 49 -0.67 19.35 -8.42
C LYS A 49 -0.81 18.27 -7.35
N LEU A 50 -1.19 17.05 -7.70
CA LEU A 50 -1.25 15.91 -6.76
C LEU A 50 0.12 15.65 -6.10
N LEU A 51 1.22 15.72 -6.88
CA LEU A 51 2.58 15.60 -6.35
C LEU A 51 2.96 16.68 -5.34
N LYS A 52 2.44 17.90 -5.48
CA LYS A 52 2.66 18.92 -4.46
C LYS A 52 1.87 18.65 -3.18
N LEU A 53 0.69 18.03 -3.31
CA LEU A 53 -0.22 17.79 -2.19
C LEU A 53 0.25 16.66 -1.25
N ILE A 54 1.13 15.75 -1.69
CA ILE A 54 1.75 14.76 -0.79
C ILE A 54 2.67 15.40 0.28
N TYR A 55 3.06 16.65 0.08
CA TYR A 55 3.80 17.45 1.06
C TYR A 55 2.90 18.32 1.94
N SER A 56 1.57 18.20 1.82
CA SER A 56 0.63 18.93 2.68
C SER A 56 0.85 18.60 4.16
N GLU A 57 0.63 19.57 5.03
CA GLU A 57 0.59 19.36 6.49
C GLU A 57 -0.66 18.56 6.89
N ASN A 58 -1.77 18.75 6.16
CA ASN A 58 -3.01 17.99 6.35
C ASN A 58 -2.83 16.54 5.88
N ILE A 59 -3.00 15.59 6.82
CA ILE A 59 -2.79 14.16 6.56
C ILE A 59 -3.80 13.58 5.58
N ASN A 60 -5.07 14.00 5.64
CA ASN A 60 -6.09 13.51 4.70
C ASN A 60 -5.75 13.92 3.27
N THR A 61 -5.32 15.17 3.07
CA THR A 61 -4.86 15.69 1.78
C THR A 61 -3.68 14.87 1.26
N LYS A 62 -2.69 14.64 2.12
CA LYS A 62 -1.49 13.87 1.80
C LYS A 62 -1.82 12.45 1.38
N MET A 63 -2.61 11.74 2.18
CA MET A 63 -2.98 10.33 1.95
C MET A 63 -3.83 10.15 0.70
N HIS A 64 -4.86 10.97 0.50
CA HIS A 64 -5.71 10.87 -0.70
C HIS A 64 -4.97 11.28 -1.97
N SER A 65 -4.04 12.23 -1.88
CA SER A 65 -3.21 12.60 -3.04
C SER A 65 -2.25 11.48 -3.41
N ALA A 66 -1.62 10.85 -2.41
CA ALA A 66 -0.78 9.67 -2.59
C ALA A 66 -1.57 8.50 -3.19
N GLU A 67 -2.76 8.22 -2.68
CA GLU A 67 -3.67 7.20 -3.23
C GLU A 67 -4.04 7.50 -4.68
N SER A 68 -4.42 8.75 -4.97
CA SER A 68 -4.79 9.18 -6.33
C SER A 68 -3.66 9.00 -7.32
N LEU A 69 -2.42 9.33 -6.93
CA LEU A 69 -1.24 9.11 -7.76
C LEU A 69 -1.02 7.63 -8.08
N SER A 70 -1.41 6.70 -7.21
CA SER A 70 -1.30 5.25 -7.46
C SER A 70 -2.16 4.77 -8.63
N PHE A 71 -3.26 5.46 -8.95
CA PHE A 71 -4.12 5.13 -10.09
C PHE A 71 -3.54 5.58 -11.43
N THR A 72 -2.73 6.63 -11.42
CA THR A 72 -2.19 7.22 -12.64
C THR A 72 -1.04 6.41 -13.24
N LYS A 73 -0.54 5.39 -12.51
CA LYS A 73 0.69 4.61 -12.79
C LYS A 73 1.94 5.46 -13.07
N SER A 74 1.82 6.77 -12.93
CA SER A 74 2.95 7.66 -12.88
C SER A 74 3.55 7.50 -11.50
N PHE A 75 4.83 7.15 -11.47
CA PHE A 75 5.50 6.72 -10.27
C PHE A 75 6.33 7.88 -9.72
N PRO A 76 5.81 8.64 -8.75
CA PRO A 76 6.66 9.35 -7.84
C PRO A 76 7.16 8.36 -6.79
N GLU A 77 8.46 8.08 -6.81
CA GLU A 77 9.17 7.39 -5.71
C GLU A 77 8.78 7.98 -4.33
N GLU A 78 8.49 9.27 -4.32
CA GLU A 78 8.07 10.08 -3.18
C GLU A 78 6.77 9.62 -2.49
N VAL A 79 5.90 8.87 -3.17
CA VAL A 79 4.64 8.37 -2.57
C VAL A 79 4.84 7.15 -1.69
N ILE A 80 5.83 6.30 -2.00
CA ILE A 80 6.09 5.07 -1.23
C ILE A 80 6.42 5.39 0.25
N PRO A 81 7.28 6.38 0.55
CA PRO A 81 7.53 6.82 1.92
C PRO A 81 6.29 7.24 2.72
N VAL A 82 5.25 7.79 2.05
CA VAL A 82 4.00 8.20 2.70
C VAL A 82 3.26 6.96 3.21
N PHE A 83 3.12 5.93 2.38
CA PHE A 83 2.45 4.70 2.77
C PHE A 83 3.23 3.91 3.82
N GLN A 84 4.55 3.84 3.70
CA GLN A 84 5.41 3.20 4.71
C GLN A 84 5.22 3.85 6.07
N ALA A 85 5.30 5.19 6.15
CA ALA A 85 5.10 5.92 7.39
C ALA A 85 3.71 5.64 8.01
N PHE A 86 2.68 5.53 7.18
CA PHE A 86 1.33 5.22 7.65
C PHE A 86 1.22 3.79 8.21
N LEU A 87 1.76 2.81 7.50
CA LEU A 87 1.81 1.41 7.94
C LEU A 87 2.61 1.26 9.24
N GLU A 88 3.72 1.99 9.39
CA GLU A 88 4.54 1.99 10.61
C GLU A 88 3.80 2.60 11.79
N VAL A 89 3.27 3.82 11.64
CA VAL A 89 2.64 4.55 12.74
C VAL A 89 1.38 3.83 13.24
N ALA A 90 0.55 3.30 12.36
CA ALA A 90 -0.65 2.57 12.78
C ALA A 90 -0.32 1.36 13.68
N ARG A 91 0.78 0.65 13.36
CA ARG A 91 1.27 -0.47 14.15
C ARG A 91 1.91 -0.01 15.47
N GLU A 92 2.79 0.98 15.42
CA GLU A 92 3.50 1.49 16.61
C GLU A 92 2.56 2.13 17.65
N GLN A 93 1.43 2.68 17.20
CA GLN A 93 0.42 3.28 18.05
C GLN A 93 -0.69 2.30 18.45
N ASP A 94 -0.63 1.03 18.02
CA ASP A 94 -1.68 0.03 18.23
C ASP A 94 -3.08 0.49 17.75
N LYS A 95 -3.12 1.17 16.60
CA LYS A 95 -4.34 1.74 16.00
C LYS A 95 -4.81 1.02 14.75
N VAL A 96 -4.35 -0.20 14.53
CA VAL A 96 -4.61 -0.95 13.28
C VAL A 96 -6.11 -1.11 13.03
N ASP A 97 -6.90 -1.42 14.05
CA ASP A 97 -8.35 -1.58 13.90
C ASP A 97 -9.08 -0.26 13.60
N GLU A 98 -8.65 0.85 14.24
CA GLU A 98 -9.22 2.19 14.00
C GLU A 98 -8.91 2.70 12.58
N MET A 99 -7.81 2.23 12.00
CA MET A 99 -7.26 2.72 10.74
C MET A 99 -7.44 1.75 9.57
N ASP A 100 -8.25 0.70 9.72
CA ASP A 100 -8.46 -0.37 8.72
C ASP A 100 -8.69 0.19 7.31
N GLY A 101 -9.59 1.17 7.15
CA GLY A 101 -9.87 1.77 5.84
C GLY A 101 -8.64 2.42 5.18
N TRP A 102 -7.82 3.11 5.97
CA TRP A 102 -6.59 3.72 5.47
C TRP A 102 -5.48 2.71 5.20
N LEU A 103 -5.37 1.67 6.02
CA LEU A 103 -4.39 0.60 5.83
C LEU A 103 -4.66 -0.19 4.55
N ARG A 104 -5.94 -0.46 4.25
CA ARG A 104 -6.35 -1.03 2.96
C ARG A 104 -5.99 -0.13 1.79
N LEU A 105 -6.16 1.18 1.93
CA LEU A 105 -5.74 2.15 0.91
C LEU A 105 -4.23 2.08 0.68
N CYS A 106 -3.41 2.08 1.75
CA CYS A 106 -1.96 1.95 1.65
C CYS A 106 -1.55 0.66 0.93
N LEU A 107 -2.05 -0.49 1.38
CA LEU A 107 -1.68 -1.80 0.83
C LEU A 107 -2.14 -1.93 -0.63
N GLY A 108 -3.36 -1.48 -0.95
CA GLY A 108 -3.87 -1.48 -2.33
C GLY A 108 -3.08 -0.53 -3.23
N SER A 109 -2.66 0.63 -2.74
CA SER A 109 -1.81 1.55 -3.50
C SER A 109 -0.39 0.99 -3.71
N ILE A 110 0.19 0.33 -2.71
CA ILE A 110 1.46 -0.41 -2.86
C ILE A 110 1.34 -1.47 -3.95
N ALA A 111 0.26 -2.26 -3.96
CA ALA A 111 0.01 -3.28 -4.98
C ALA A 111 0.02 -2.69 -6.41
N ARG A 112 -0.55 -1.50 -6.61
CA ARG A 112 -0.59 -0.83 -7.94
C ARG A 112 0.76 -0.37 -8.44
N TYR A 113 1.73 -0.17 -7.55
CA TYR A 113 3.09 0.24 -7.91
C TYR A 113 4.00 -0.94 -8.24
N GLU A 114 3.53 -2.18 -8.04
CA GLU A 114 4.24 -3.39 -8.42
C GLU A 114 5.67 -3.44 -7.84
N ASP A 115 6.65 -3.83 -8.66
CA ASP A 115 8.05 -3.96 -8.26
C ASP A 115 8.68 -2.62 -7.85
N LYS A 116 8.09 -1.50 -8.25
CA LYS A 116 8.56 -0.16 -7.85
C LYS A 116 8.30 0.13 -6.37
N ALA A 117 7.39 -0.60 -5.73
CA ALA A 117 7.15 -0.50 -4.29
C ALA A 117 7.99 -1.47 -3.46
N MET A 118 9.03 -2.09 -4.03
CA MET A 118 9.94 -3.02 -3.34
C MET A 118 10.46 -2.47 -2.00
N LEU A 119 10.67 -1.16 -1.89
CA LEU A 119 11.15 -0.52 -0.66
C LEU A 119 10.16 -0.64 0.51
N ALA A 120 8.86 -0.71 0.23
CA ALA A 120 7.82 -0.90 1.24
C ALA A 120 7.61 -2.37 1.65
N GLU A 121 8.30 -3.31 1.01
CA GLU A 121 8.10 -4.76 1.21
C GLU A 121 8.10 -5.17 2.69
N LYS A 122 9.12 -4.73 3.43
CA LYS A 122 9.27 -5.10 4.85
C LYS A 122 8.09 -4.63 5.69
N ASN A 123 7.57 -3.44 5.41
CA ASN A 123 6.41 -2.90 6.12
C ASN A 123 5.15 -3.71 5.84
N VAL A 124 5.00 -4.28 4.64
CA VAL A 124 3.88 -5.14 4.28
C VAL A 124 3.95 -6.49 5.03
N TRP A 125 5.14 -7.07 5.22
CA TRP A 125 5.30 -8.35 5.91
C TRP A 125 4.76 -8.35 7.34
N GLU A 126 4.98 -7.26 8.06
CA GLU A 126 4.53 -7.11 9.45
C GLU A 126 3.01 -7.32 9.55
N TYR A 127 2.24 -6.90 8.54
CA TYR A 127 0.80 -7.08 8.50
C TYR A 127 0.35 -8.52 8.27
N LEU A 128 1.20 -9.38 7.72
CA LEU A 128 0.88 -10.80 7.51
C LEU A 128 0.98 -11.61 8.80
N TYR A 129 1.94 -11.27 9.68
CA TYR A 129 2.26 -12.09 10.85
C TYR A 129 1.68 -11.55 12.16
N THR A 130 1.38 -10.26 12.23
CA THR A 130 0.98 -9.61 13.50
C THR A 130 -0.52 -9.34 13.60
N GLN A 131 -1.26 -9.50 12.50
CA GLN A 131 -2.65 -9.05 12.43
C GLN A 131 -3.63 -10.19 12.63
N LYS A 132 -4.73 -9.90 13.32
CA LYS A 132 -5.88 -10.82 13.43
C LYS A 132 -6.94 -10.55 12.37
N ASN A 133 -6.91 -9.36 11.77
CA ASN A 133 -7.84 -8.96 10.74
C ASN A 133 -7.48 -9.64 9.41
N VAL A 134 -8.23 -10.68 9.08
CA VAL A 134 -8.06 -11.47 7.85
C VAL A 134 -8.04 -10.58 6.61
N ASN A 135 -8.90 -9.56 6.52
CA ASN A 135 -8.94 -8.70 5.34
C ASN A 135 -7.62 -7.95 5.13
N LEU A 136 -7.03 -7.40 6.19
CA LEU A 136 -5.72 -6.72 6.09
C LEU A 136 -4.62 -7.69 5.64
N ILE A 137 -4.67 -8.94 6.09
CA ILE A 137 -3.77 -10.00 5.61
C ILE A 137 -3.97 -10.24 4.11
N LEU A 138 -5.21 -10.33 3.62
CA LEU A 138 -5.49 -10.51 2.19
C LEU A 138 -4.94 -9.35 1.34
N TYR A 139 -5.12 -8.10 1.78
CA TYR A 139 -4.55 -6.93 1.10
C TYR A 139 -3.02 -6.94 1.12
N ALA A 140 -2.40 -7.38 2.22
CA ALA A 140 -0.95 -7.51 2.29
C ALA A 140 -0.43 -8.63 1.38
N ILE A 141 -1.16 -9.74 1.24
CA ILE A 141 -0.86 -10.81 0.27
C ILE A 141 -0.92 -10.28 -1.16
N GLU A 142 -1.97 -9.53 -1.49
CA GLU A 142 -2.11 -8.90 -2.81
C GLU A 142 -0.93 -7.95 -3.09
N ALA A 143 -0.57 -7.09 -2.14
CA ALA A 143 0.59 -6.20 -2.26
C ALA A 143 1.89 -6.97 -2.50
N LEU A 144 2.17 -8.03 -1.71
CA LEU A 144 3.37 -8.86 -1.91
C LEU A 144 3.38 -9.59 -3.25
N SER A 145 2.22 -10.03 -3.75
CA SER A 145 2.15 -10.67 -5.07
C SER A 145 2.72 -9.79 -6.18
N LYS A 146 2.53 -8.48 -6.08
CA LYS A 146 3.01 -7.50 -7.06
C LYS A 146 4.48 -7.11 -6.85
N ILE A 147 5.11 -7.56 -5.77
CA ILE A 147 6.54 -7.37 -5.47
C ILE A 147 7.33 -8.69 -5.71
N ALA A 148 6.67 -9.84 -5.64
CA ALA A 148 7.29 -11.16 -5.66
C ALA A 148 8.12 -11.49 -6.90
N LYS A 149 7.95 -10.77 -8.01
CA LYS A 149 8.79 -10.92 -9.21
C LYS A 149 10.23 -10.52 -8.96
N VAL A 150 10.44 -9.47 -8.17
CA VAL A 150 11.76 -8.90 -7.87
C VAL A 150 12.26 -9.26 -6.48
N SER A 151 11.40 -9.82 -5.62
CA SER A 151 11.77 -10.28 -4.30
C SER A 151 11.58 -11.78 -4.10
N THR A 152 12.70 -12.47 -3.86
CA THR A 152 12.67 -13.88 -3.43
C THR A 152 11.99 -14.04 -2.07
N ALA A 153 12.11 -13.05 -1.18
CA ALA A 153 11.50 -13.11 0.14
C ALA A 153 9.97 -12.98 0.06
N SER A 154 9.45 -12.02 -0.70
CA SER A 154 8.00 -11.95 -0.99
C SER A 154 7.48 -13.22 -1.63
N TRP A 155 8.21 -13.78 -2.60
CA TRP A 155 7.85 -15.07 -3.22
C TRP A 155 7.74 -16.19 -2.17
N THR A 156 8.75 -16.35 -1.32
CA THR A 156 8.75 -17.37 -0.27
C THR A 156 7.59 -17.17 0.70
N ILE A 157 7.30 -15.93 1.10
CA ILE A 157 6.19 -15.62 1.99
C ILE A 157 4.85 -16.00 1.34
N LEU A 158 4.63 -15.69 0.06
CA LEU A 158 3.41 -16.10 -0.65
C LEU A 158 3.24 -17.62 -0.69
N CYS A 159 4.34 -18.37 -0.91
CA CYS A 159 4.31 -19.82 -0.82
C CYS A 159 3.90 -20.30 0.58
N LEU A 160 4.40 -19.65 1.64
CA LEU A 160 4.00 -19.96 3.02
C LEU A 160 2.52 -19.65 3.27
N MET A 161 2.00 -18.54 2.72
CA MET A 161 0.59 -18.18 2.85
C MET A 161 -0.34 -19.19 2.18
N CYS A 162 0.12 -19.91 1.15
CA CYS A 162 -0.60 -21.04 0.56
C CYS A 162 -0.75 -22.25 1.50
N HIS A 163 -0.09 -22.25 2.66
CA HIS A 163 -0.22 -23.26 3.70
C HIS A 163 -0.65 -22.65 5.05
N HIS A 164 -1.21 -21.44 5.03
CA HIS A 164 -1.68 -20.76 6.24
C HIS A 164 -2.77 -21.58 6.96
N GLU A 165 -2.85 -21.50 8.28
CA GLU A 165 -3.82 -22.25 9.09
C GLU A 165 -5.27 -21.84 8.79
N ASP A 166 -5.50 -20.53 8.70
CA ASP A 166 -6.77 -19.96 8.25
C ASP A 166 -7.08 -20.31 6.79
N GLU A 167 -8.25 -20.89 6.55
CA GLU A 167 -8.66 -21.37 5.23
C GLU A 167 -8.91 -20.26 4.22
N THR A 168 -9.40 -19.10 4.65
CA THR A 168 -9.68 -17.97 3.76
C THR A 168 -8.37 -17.41 3.22
N ILE A 169 -7.38 -17.21 4.10
CA ILE A 169 -6.03 -16.76 3.72
C ILE A 169 -5.36 -17.77 2.79
N ARG A 170 -5.45 -19.06 3.14
CA ARG A 170 -4.85 -20.16 2.39
C ARG A 170 -5.41 -20.26 0.98
N ASN A 171 -6.75 -20.28 0.85
CA ASN A 171 -7.42 -20.44 -0.43
C ASN A 171 -7.21 -19.20 -1.30
N PHE A 172 -7.33 -17.99 -0.75
CA PHE A 172 -7.04 -16.76 -1.48
C PHE A 172 -5.60 -16.75 -2.04
N SER A 173 -4.62 -17.15 -1.23
CA SER A 173 -3.22 -17.24 -1.67
C SER A 173 -3.04 -18.26 -2.79
N LYS A 174 -3.62 -19.45 -2.65
CA LYS A 174 -3.57 -20.49 -3.69
C LYS A 174 -4.22 -20.02 -4.99
N ASP A 175 -5.38 -19.40 -4.92
CA ASP A 175 -6.12 -18.91 -6.09
C ASP A 175 -5.37 -17.78 -6.78
N LEU A 176 -4.83 -16.82 -6.01
CA LEU A 176 -3.99 -15.75 -6.52
C LEU A 176 -2.78 -16.33 -7.27
N MET A 177 -2.06 -17.28 -6.67
CA MET A 177 -0.87 -17.87 -7.29
C MET A 177 -1.20 -18.78 -8.49
N LYS A 178 -2.43 -19.33 -8.57
CA LYS A 178 -2.92 -20.10 -9.71
C LYS A 178 -3.47 -19.22 -10.85
N SER A 179 -3.76 -17.96 -10.59
CA SER A 179 -4.34 -17.05 -11.59
C SER A 179 -3.43 -16.87 -12.80
N ASP A 180 -4.03 -16.79 -13.98
CA ASP A 180 -3.28 -16.57 -15.22
C ASP A 180 -2.54 -15.22 -15.20
N GLU A 181 -3.14 -14.20 -14.57
CA GLU A 181 -2.51 -12.90 -14.38
C GLU A 181 -1.20 -13.02 -13.61
N PHE A 182 -1.20 -13.74 -12.47
CA PHE A 182 0.00 -13.90 -11.66
C PHE A 182 1.06 -14.77 -12.35
N LYS A 183 0.65 -15.87 -13.00
CA LYS A 183 1.56 -16.72 -13.78
C LYS A 183 2.26 -15.94 -14.90
N LEU A 184 1.48 -15.15 -15.65
CA LEU A 184 1.98 -14.28 -16.70
C LEU A 184 2.94 -13.23 -16.13
N TYR A 185 2.56 -12.57 -15.03
CA TYR A 185 3.38 -11.56 -14.37
C TYR A 185 4.74 -12.12 -13.91
N MET A 186 4.73 -13.30 -13.29
CA MET A 186 5.92 -14.00 -12.79
C MET A 186 6.77 -14.61 -13.91
N ASN A 187 6.21 -14.77 -15.12
CA ASN A 187 6.82 -15.53 -16.22
C ASN A 187 7.27 -16.94 -15.78
N LYS A 188 6.45 -17.60 -14.95
CA LYS A 188 6.71 -18.95 -14.42
C LYS A 188 5.55 -19.87 -14.80
N SER A 189 5.86 -21.06 -15.30
CA SER A 189 4.88 -22.07 -15.69
C SER A 189 4.59 -23.09 -14.59
N ASP A 190 5.54 -23.37 -13.70
CA ASP A 190 5.43 -24.46 -12.73
C ASP A 190 5.25 -23.97 -11.29
N PHE A 191 4.08 -24.28 -10.73
CA PHE A 191 3.70 -24.02 -9.33
C PHE A 191 3.42 -25.33 -8.60
N ASN A 192 4.33 -26.31 -8.75
CA ASN A 192 4.14 -27.69 -8.26
C ASN A 192 3.89 -27.80 -6.74
N PHE A 193 4.24 -26.78 -5.96
CA PHE A 193 4.00 -26.72 -4.52
C PHE A 193 2.53 -26.47 -4.12
N LEU A 194 1.69 -25.99 -5.05
CA LEU A 194 0.29 -25.66 -4.75
C LEU A 194 -0.66 -26.88 -4.65
N ASN A 195 -0.14 -28.08 -4.95
CA ASN A 195 -0.89 -29.34 -4.98
C ASN A 195 -0.76 -30.17 -3.69
N ASN A 196 -0.01 -29.67 -2.71
CA ASN A 196 0.08 -30.21 -1.35
C ASN A 196 -0.69 -29.33 -0.35
#